data_AF-A0A6N2WQ90-F1
#
_entry.id   AF-A0A6N2WQ90-F1
#
_cell.length_a   1.000
_cell.length_b   1.000
_cell.length_c   1.000
_cell.angle_alpha   90.00
_cell.angle_beta   90.00
_cell.angle_gamma   90.00
#
_symmetry.space_group_name_H-M   'P 1'
#
loop_
_entity.id
_entity.type
_entity.pdbx_description
1 polymer ?
#
loop_
_entity_poly.entity_id
_entity_poly.type
_entity_poly.pdbx_seq_one_letter_code
_entity_poly.pdbx_strand_id
1 'polypeptide(L)'
;MAKDTGLQIMPYRLLEGEKEVHFLTERFDRSGNEKVHVQTLAALSPSASSYEGPFETAYKIGIPLVELQLLFRSTVINAPHYINRHSMMINGKTQAITREDLFRLAKRYNIKSTESSIEKAVGIVRNYQFYREKAGVSYYWIHTIKEEITSRIENLSHERT
;
A
#
# COMPACT_ATOMS: atom_id res chain seq x y z
N MET A 1 0.48 20.31 0.31
CA MET A 1 0.79 19.15 1.17
C MET A 1 2.27 18.74 1.12
N ALA A 2 2.84 18.36 -0.05
CA ALA A 2 4.24 17.92 -0.10
C ALA A 2 5.28 19.06 -0.05
N LYS A 3 5.05 20.20 -0.71
CA LYS A 3 5.94 21.37 -0.60
C LYS A 3 5.95 21.95 0.82
N ASP A 4 4.80 21.91 1.48
CA ASP A 4 4.61 22.43 2.85
C ASP A 4 5.43 21.63 3.90
N THR A 5 5.88 20.42 3.57
CA THR A 5 6.75 19.59 4.41
C THR A 5 8.24 19.69 4.03
N GLY A 6 8.58 20.60 3.11
CA GLY A 6 9.95 20.80 2.64
C GLY A 6 10.45 19.69 1.71
N LEU A 7 9.57 18.87 1.13
CA LEU A 7 9.93 17.94 0.06
C LEU A 7 10.10 18.69 -1.26
N GLN A 8 11.18 18.35 -1.96
CA GLN A 8 11.40 18.78 -3.34
C GLN A 8 10.59 17.90 -4.28
N ILE A 9 9.69 18.49 -5.05
CA ILE A 9 8.86 17.81 -6.03
C ILE A 9 8.91 18.55 -7.36
N MET A 10 8.71 17.82 -8.46
CA MET A 10 8.65 18.40 -9.79
C MET A 10 7.51 19.44 -9.90
N PRO A 11 7.66 20.47 -10.75
CA PRO A 11 6.57 21.35 -11.10
C PRO A 11 5.35 20.56 -11.57
N TYR A 12 4.17 20.96 -11.11
CA TYR A 12 2.92 20.31 -11.44
C TYR A 12 1.83 21.35 -11.71
N ARG A 13 0.85 20.98 -12.52
CA ARG A 13 -0.33 21.78 -12.83
C ARG A 13 -1.54 20.91 -13.13
N LEU A 14 -2.73 21.48 -12.97
CA LEU A 14 -3.96 20.88 -13.47
C LEU A 14 -4.21 21.38 -14.90
N LEU A 15 -4.63 20.46 -15.77
CA LEU A 15 -5.13 20.77 -17.10
C LEU A 15 -6.61 20.42 -17.13
N GLU A 16 -7.44 21.45 -17.19
CA GLU A 16 -8.90 21.31 -17.25
C GLU A 16 -9.33 21.17 -18.71
N GLY A 17 -9.95 20.03 -19.04
CA GLY A 17 -10.69 19.80 -20.28
C GLY A 17 -12.19 19.97 -20.05
N GLU A 18 -13.00 19.80 -21.10
CA GLU A 18 -14.46 20.04 -21.04
C GLU A 18 -15.21 19.15 -20.04
N LYS A 19 -14.72 17.93 -19.77
CA LYS A 19 -15.36 16.95 -18.88
C LYS A 19 -14.42 16.36 -17.83
N GLU A 20 -13.13 16.64 -17.93
CA GLU A 20 -12.10 15.97 -17.14
C GLU A 20 -11.02 16.95 -16.70
N VAL A 21 -10.38 16.65 -15.58
CA VAL A 21 -9.24 17.40 -15.06
C VAL A 21 -8.05 16.46 -14.97
N HIS A 22 -6.98 16.78 -15.69
CA HIS A 22 -5.75 15.99 -15.71
C HIS A 22 -4.71 16.60 -14.78
N PHE A 23 -4.10 15.78 -13.94
CA PHE A 23 -2.93 16.18 -13.16
C PHE A 23 -1.66 15.94 -13.98
N LEU A 24 -0.91 17.00 -14.24
CA LEU A 24 0.34 16.97 -14.98
C LEU A 24 1.51 17.28 -14.04
N THR A 25 2.56 16.47 -14.11
CA THR A 25 3.85 16.73 -13.45
C THR A 25 4.95 16.70 -14.49
N GLU A 26 5.92 17.60 -14.36
CA GLU A 26 7.13 17.55 -15.17
C GLU A 26 7.92 16.27 -14.88
N ARG A 27 8.57 15.71 -15.91
CA ARG A 27 9.33 14.48 -15.80
C ARG A 27 10.70 14.75 -15.18
N PHE A 28 11.02 14.07 -14.09
CA PHE A 28 12.33 14.19 -13.43
C PHE A 28 13.49 13.55 -14.21
N ASP A 29 13.19 12.64 -15.14
CA ASP A 29 14.19 11.91 -15.94
C ASP A 29 14.50 12.59 -17.28
N ARG A 30 14.16 13.88 -17.42
CA ARG A 30 14.31 14.64 -18.66
C ARG A 30 14.95 16.00 -18.42
N SER A 31 15.83 16.40 -19.34
CA SER A 31 16.32 17.78 -19.49
C SER A 31 15.97 18.23 -20.90
N GLY A 32 14.87 18.96 -21.04
CA GLY A 32 14.24 19.19 -22.35
C GLY A 32 13.83 17.86 -23.01
N ASN A 33 14.33 17.60 -24.23
CA ASN A 33 14.06 16.34 -24.93
C ASN A 33 15.06 15.22 -24.58
N GLU A 34 16.15 15.53 -23.89
CA GLU A 34 17.17 14.55 -23.56
C GLU A 34 16.77 13.69 -22.36
N LYS A 35 17.04 12.39 -22.45
CA LYS A 35 16.77 11.45 -21.37
C LYS A 35 17.97 11.40 -20.43
N VAL A 36 17.72 11.71 -19.16
CA VAL A 36 18.69 11.50 -18.08
C VAL A 36 18.53 10.06 -17.61
N HIS A 37 19.63 9.31 -17.53
CA HIS A 37 19.58 7.96 -16.98
C HIS A 37 19.31 8.03 -15.48
N VAL A 38 18.32 7.27 -15.02
CA VAL A 38 17.94 7.19 -13.61
C VAL A 38 17.93 5.73 -13.19
N GLN A 39 18.47 5.46 -12.01
CA GLN A 39 18.44 4.15 -11.37
C GLN A 39 17.88 4.28 -9.96
N THR A 40 17.09 3.30 -9.53
CA THR A 40 16.53 3.29 -8.17
C THR A 40 17.54 2.74 -7.17
N LEU A 41 17.48 3.20 -5.91
CA LEU A 41 18.31 2.64 -4.83
C LEU A 41 18.04 1.14 -4.63
N ALA A 42 16.78 0.69 -4.83
CA ALA A 42 16.42 -0.72 -4.77
C ALA A 42 17.11 -1.55 -5.88
N ALA A 43 17.31 -1.00 -7.07
CA ALA A 43 18.04 -1.69 -8.13
C ALA A 43 19.56 -1.72 -7.88
N LEU A 44 20.10 -0.77 -7.12
CA LEU A 44 21.49 -0.78 -6.66
C LEU A 44 21.72 -1.73 -5.46
N SER A 45 20.68 -1.99 -4.67
CA SER A 45 20.71 -2.92 -3.53
C SER A 45 19.51 -3.86 -3.56
N PRO A 46 19.52 -4.87 -4.45
CA PRO A 46 18.37 -5.75 -4.67
C PRO A 46 18.09 -6.69 -3.49
N SER A 47 19.05 -6.90 -2.59
CA SER A 47 18.92 -7.72 -1.40
C SER A 47 18.36 -6.97 -0.19
N ALA A 48 18.09 -5.67 -0.30
CA ALA A 48 17.56 -4.88 0.80
C ALA A 48 16.13 -5.33 1.17
N SER A 49 15.94 -5.68 2.45
CA SER A 49 14.64 -6.12 3.01
C SER A 49 14.08 -5.13 4.05
N SER A 50 14.78 -4.02 4.30
CA SER A 50 14.40 -2.98 5.25
C SER A 50 14.66 -1.60 4.65
N TYR A 51 14.10 -0.56 5.27
CA TYR A 51 14.36 0.83 4.88
C TYR A 51 15.83 1.24 5.04
N GLU A 52 16.60 0.55 5.88
CA GLU A 52 18.02 0.85 6.11
C GLU A 52 18.85 0.61 4.84
N GLY A 53 18.52 -0.41 4.04
CA GLY A 53 19.27 -0.78 2.83
C GLY A 53 19.38 0.37 1.82
N PRO A 54 18.29 1.05 1.44
CA PRO A 54 18.35 2.26 0.63
C PRO A 54 19.21 3.39 1.23
N PHE A 55 19.16 3.64 2.55
CA PHE A 55 20.01 4.67 3.18
C PHE A 55 21.49 4.30 3.15
N GLU A 56 21.83 3.05 3.43
CA GLU A 56 23.20 2.55 3.34
C GLU A 56 23.73 2.67 1.91
N THR A 57 22.89 2.31 0.93
CA THR A 57 23.23 2.41 -0.49
C THR A 57 23.47 3.86 -0.90
N ALA A 58 22.57 4.77 -0.51
CA ALA A 58 22.70 6.21 -0.77
C ALA A 58 23.98 6.79 -0.14
N TYR A 59 24.31 6.37 1.09
CA TYR A 59 25.54 6.77 1.76
C TYR A 59 26.79 6.26 1.01
N LYS A 60 26.81 4.97 0.62
CA LYS A 60 27.94 4.35 -0.09
C LYS A 60 28.25 4.99 -1.45
N ILE A 61 27.23 5.44 -2.18
CA ILE A 61 27.42 6.12 -3.48
C ILE A 61 27.70 7.63 -3.33
N GLY A 62 27.89 8.12 -2.10
CA GLY A 62 28.30 9.49 -1.84
C GLY A 62 27.19 10.53 -1.98
N ILE A 63 25.92 10.14 -1.77
CA ILE A 63 24.82 11.11 -1.74
C ILE A 63 25.07 12.12 -0.58
N PRO A 64 25.02 13.44 -0.84
CA PRO A 64 25.23 14.45 0.18
C PRO A 64 24.26 14.32 1.37
N LEU A 65 24.71 14.72 2.56
CA LEU A 65 23.91 14.59 3.79
C LEU A 65 22.55 15.31 3.71
N VAL A 66 22.49 16.45 3.01
CA VAL A 66 21.23 17.19 2.79
C VAL A 66 20.21 16.38 1.98
N GLU A 67 20.67 15.59 1.00
CA GLU A 67 19.82 14.70 0.19
C GLU A 67 19.39 13.46 0.99
N LEU A 68 20.26 12.94 1.87
CA LEU A 68 19.90 11.87 2.81
C LEU A 68 18.79 12.31 3.78
N GLN A 69 18.81 13.57 4.23
CA GLN A 69 17.73 14.14 5.05
C GLN A 69 16.41 14.22 4.27
N LEU A 70 16.45 14.56 2.97
CA LEU A 70 15.27 14.54 2.10
C LEU A 70 14.73 13.12 1.89
N LEU A 71 15.62 12.14 1.67
CA LEU A 71 15.25 10.73 1.62
C LEU A 71 14.56 10.28 2.93
N PHE A 72 15.09 10.70 4.08
CA PHE A 72 14.48 10.42 5.39
C PHE A 72 13.09 11.03 5.53
N ARG A 73 12.93 12.31 5.20
CA ARG A 73 11.61 12.98 5.23
C ARG A 73 10.60 12.29 4.32
N SER A 74 11.01 11.90 3.13
CA SER A 74 10.17 11.16 2.19
C SER A 74 9.75 9.81 2.75
N THR A 75 10.70 9.04 3.32
CA THR A 75 10.39 7.75 3.95
C THR A 75 9.41 7.91 5.10
N VAL A 76 9.60 8.88 5.99
CA VAL A 76 8.73 9.07 7.16
C VAL A 76 7.31 9.51 6.77
N ILE A 77 7.16 10.41 5.79
CA ILE A 77 5.84 10.83 5.31
C ILE A 77 5.11 9.68 4.62
N ASN A 78 5.84 8.81 3.92
CA ASN A 78 5.25 7.69 3.19
C ASN A 78 5.02 6.46 4.07
N ALA A 79 5.81 6.22 5.12
CA ALA A 79 5.79 5.00 5.92
C ALA A 79 4.41 4.67 6.54
N PRO A 80 3.66 5.62 7.17
CA PRO A 80 2.31 5.35 7.68
C PRO A 80 1.32 4.93 6.59
N HIS A 81 1.48 5.48 5.38
CA HIS A 81 0.65 5.14 4.23
C HIS A 81 1.07 3.81 3.57
N TYR A 82 2.36 3.47 3.59
CA TYR A 82 2.92 2.31 2.89
C TYR A 82 2.71 1.00 3.66
N ILE A 83 2.79 1.01 5.00
CA ILE A 83 2.51 -0.15 5.86
C ILE A 83 1.05 -0.65 5.66
N ASN A 84 0.15 0.19 5.14
CA ASN A 84 -1.26 -0.11 4.91
C ASN A 84 -1.66 -0.25 3.42
N ARG A 85 -0.73 -0.17 2.45
CA ARG A 85 -1.05 -0.01 1.00
C ARG A 85 -0.54 -1.08 0.03
N HIS A 86 -0.02 -2.21 0.49
CA HIS A 86 -0.07 -3.43 -0.35
C HIS A 86 -1.47 -4.08 -0.37
N SER A 87 -2.51 -3.32 -0.05
CA SER A 87 -3.91 -3.73 -0.13
C SER A 87 -4.60 -2.93 -1.23
N MET A 88 -5.21 -3.62 -2.20
CA MET A 88 -6.04 -2.97 -3.21
C MET A 88 -7.25 -2.31 -2.55
N MET A 89 -7.65 -1.12 -3.04
CA MET A 89 -8.89 -0.48 -2.60
C MET A 89 -10.09 -1.24 -3.19
N ILE A 90 -11.08 -1.54 -2.36
CA ILE A 90 -12.35 -2.14 -2.78
C ILE A 90 -13.41 -1.05 -2.70
N ASN A 91 -13.92 -0.61 -3.85
CA ASN A 91 -14.91 0.48 -3.95
C ASN A 91 -14.50 1.77 -3.19
N GLY A 92 -13.21 2.12 -3.21
CA GLY A 92 -12.71 3.30 -2.52
C GLY A 92 -12.42 3.11 -1.03
N LYS A 93 -12.65 1.90 -0.48
CA LYS A 93 -12.35 1.54 0.90
C LYS A 93 -11.08 0.70 1.01
N THR A 94 -10.34 0.87 2.09
CA THR A 94 -9.18 0.02 2.48
C THR A 94 -9.40 -0.71 3.80
N GLN A 95 -10.44 -0.33 4.55
CA GLN A 95 -10.80 -0.87 5.86
C GLN A 95 -12.32 -1.00 5.95
N ALA A 96 -12.81 -1.76 6.94
CA ALA A 96 -14.24 -2.00 7.15
C ALA A 96 -14.97 -2.43 5.86
N ILE A 97 -14.34 -3.35 5.12
CA ILE A 97 -14.90 -3.89 3.86
C ILE A 97 -16.10 -4.78 4.22
N THR A 98 -17.26 -4.47 3.65
CA THR A 98 -18.50 -5.22 3.90
C THR A 98 -18.73 -6.29 2.83
N ARG A 99 -19.73 -7.14 3.08
CA ARG A 99 -20.15 -8.15 2.10
C ARG A 99 -20.62 -7.51 0.79
N GLU A 100 -21.46 -6.47 0.88
CA GLU A 100 -21.93 -5.70 -0.28
C GLU A 100 -20.78 -5.10 -1.10
N ASP A 101 -19.70 -4.63 -0.47
CA ASP A 101 -18.54 -4.13 -1.20
C ASP A 101 -17.92 -5.21 -2.10
N LEU A 102 -17.81 -6.44 -1.59
CA LEU A 102 -17.29 -7.59 -2.34
C LEU A 102 -18.25 -8.02 -3.46
N PHE A 103 -19.56 -7.99 -3.21
CA PHE A 103 -20.57 -8.32 -4.24
C PHE A 103 -20.59 -7.31 -5.37
N ARG A 104 -20.50 -6.01 -5.06
CA ARG A 104 -20.42 -4.95 -6.06
C ARG A 104 -19.17 -5.09 -6.92
N LEU A 105 -18.04 -5.42 -6.30
CA LEU A 105 -16.79 -5.69 -7.00
C LEU A 105 -16.94 -6.90 -7.93
N ALA A 106 -17.48 -8.01 -7.42
CA ALA A 106 -17.69 -9.23 -8.19
C ALA A 106 -18.60 -8.98 -9.40
N LYS A 107 -19.70 -8.23 -9.22
CA LYS A 107 -20.62 -7.86 -10.30
C LYS A 107 -19.91 -7.03 -11.37
N ARG A 108 -19.08 -6.05 -10.96
CA ARG A 108 -18.31 -5.21 -11.89
C ARG A 108 -17.36 -6.02 -12.77
N TYR A 109 -16.71 -7.03 -12.20
CA TYR A 109 -15.72 -7.86 -12.90
C TYR A 109 -16.29 -9.21 -13.39
N ASN A 110 -17.61 -9.38 -13.35
CA ASN A 110 -18.31 -10.60 -13.77
C ASN A 110 -17.77 -11.88 -13.10
N ILE A 111 -17.38 -11.78 -11.83
CA ILE A 111 -16.91 -12.91 -11.02
C ILE A 111 -18.12 -13.71 -10.55
N LYS A 112 -18.12 -15.01 -10.86
CA LYS A 112 -19.15 -15.96 -10.43
C LYS A 112 -18.79 -16.55 -9.07
N SER A 113 -19.79 -17.09 -8.37
CA SER A 113 -19.59 -17.84 -7.11
C SER A 113 -18.98 -17.01 -5.97
N THR A 114 -19.32 -15.72 -5.91
CA THR A 114 -18.83 -14.80 -4.88
C THR A 114 -19.17 -15.27 -3.47
N GLU A 115 -20.43 -15.67 -3.26
CA GLU A 115 -20.95 -16.15 -1.97
C GLU A 115 -20.14 -17.34 -1.44
N SER A 116 -19.97 -18.39 -2.25
CA SER A 116 -19.24 -19.59 -1.83
C SER A 116 -17.75 -19.32 -1.63
N SER A 117 -17.17 -18.37 -2.38
CA SER A 117 -15.77 -17.95 -2.20
C SER A 117 -15.57 -17.21 -0.87
N ILE A 118 -16.50 -16.32 -0.51
CA ILE A 118 -16.51 -15.61 0.77
C ILE A 118 -16.65 -16.62 1.91
N GLU A 119 -17.64 -17.50 1.86
CA GLU A 119 -17.87 -18.50 2.92
C GLU A 119 -16.69 -19.45 3.09
N LYS A 120 -16.05 -19.87 2.00
CA LYS A 120 -14.83 -20.69 2.04
C LYS A 120 -13.69 -19.95 2.75
N ALA A 121 -13.46 -18.68 2.39
CA ALA A 121 -12.43 -17.87 3.02
C ALA A 121 -12.71 -17.68 4.52
N VAL A 122 -13.95 -17.32 4.89
CA VAL A 122 -14.40 -17.19 6.28
C VAL A 122 -14.20 -18.49 7.05
N GLY A 123 -14.56 -19.64 6.47
CA GLY A 123 -14.36 -20.95 7.08
C GLY A 123 -12.90 -21.26 7.39
N ILE A 124 -11.97 -20.92 6.48
CA ILE A 124 -10.53 -21.12 6.69
C ILE A 124 -10.02 -20.24 7.83
N VAL A 125 -10.33 -18.94 7.81
CA VAL A 125 -9.81 -18.00 8.83
C VAL A 125 -10.42 -18.24 10.21
N ARG A 126 -11.65 -18.78 10.31
CA ARG A 126 -12.23 -19.23 11.57
C ARG A 126 -11.41 -20.33 12.25
N ASN A 127 -10.71 -21.14 11.47
CA ASN A 127 -9.83 -22.18 11.98
C ASN A 127 -8.41 -21.68 12.30
N TYR A 128 -8.22 -20.37 12.51
CA TYR A 128 -6.93 -19.76 12.84
C TYR A 128 -6.21 -20.45 14.01
N GLN A 129 -6.96 -20.90 15.03
CA GLN A 129 -6.42 -21.61 16.19
C GLN A 129 -5.58 -22.84 15.81
N PHE A 130 -6.05 -23.63 14.83
CA PHE A 130 -5.33 -24.81 14.34
C PHE A 130 -4.06 -24.43 13.56
N TYR A 131 -4.13 -23.38 12.74
CA TYR A 131 -3.00 -22.95 11.92
C TYR A 131 -1.89 -22.28 12.74
N ARG A 132 -2.23 -21.52 13.79
CA ARG A 132 -1.23 -20.85 14.62
C ARG A 132 -0.31 -21.82 15.37
N GLU A 133 -0.82 -22.97 15.77
CA GLU A 133 -0.04 -24.00 16.50
C GLU A 133 1.00 -24.61 15.58
N LYS A 134 0.62 -24.89 14.33
CA LYS A 134 1.55 -25.36 13.30
C LYS A 134 2.59 -24.32 12.90
N ALA A 135 2.21 -23.04 12.94
CA ALA A 135 3.08 -21.94 12.53
C ALA A 135 3.97 -21.39 13.65
N GLY A 136 3.82 -21.85 14.90
CA GLY A 136 4.65 -21.40 16.03
C GLY A 136 4.44 -19.93 16.41
N VAL A 137 3.21 -19.41 16.29
CA VAL A 137 2.92 -17.98 16.55
C VAL A 137 2.98 -17.67 18.04
N SER A 138 3.66 -16.58 18.42
CA SER A 138 3.77 -16.13 19.83
C SER A 138 2.42 -15.70 20.41
N TYR A 139 2.26 -15.80 21.74
CA TYR A 139 1.02 -15.47 22.45
C TYR A 139 0.49 -14.04 22.19
N TYR A 140 1.37 -13.05 22.14
CA TYR A 140 1.00 -11.66 21.82
C TYR A 140 0.24 -11.57 20.48
N TRP A 141 0.83 -12.11 19.42
CA TRP A 141 0.24 -12.10 18.09
C TRP A 141 -1.02 -12.97 17.98
N ILE A 142 -1.16 -14.02 18.81
CA ILE A 142 -2.38 -14.85 18.82
C ILE A 142 -3.59 -14.00 19.17
N HIS A 143 -3.50 -13.20 20.23
CA HIS A 143 -4.61 -12.36 20.68
C HIS A 143 -4.96 -11.30 19.64
N THR A 144 -3.97 -10.52 19.20
CA THR A 144 -4.17 -9.43 18.24
C THR A 144 -4.74 -9.92 16.90
N ILE A 145 -4.20 -11.00 16.35
CA ILE A 145 -4.68 -11.54 15.06
C ILE A 145 -6.08 -12.12 15.23
N LYS A 146 -6.39 -12.75 16.36
CA LYS A 146 -7.72 -13.32 16.61
C LYS A 146 -8.79 -12.22 16.70
N GLU A 147 -8.50 -11.12 17.41
CA GLU A 147 -9.42 -9.98 17.48
C GLU A 147 -9.68 -9.36 16.11
N GLU A 148 -8.62 -9.17 15.33
CA GLU A 148 -8.72 -8.62 13.97
C GLU A 148 -9.53 -9.53 13.04
N ILE A 149 -9.31 -10.86 13.08
CA ILE A 149 -10.09 -11.83 12.29
C ILE A 149 -11.57 -11.76 12.69
N THR A 150 -11.88 -11.75 13.99
CA THR A 150 -13.26 -11.68 14.48
C THR A 150 -13.96 -10.42 13.98
N SER A 151 -13.34 -9.25 14.16
CA SER A 151 -13.89 -7.97 13.71
C SER A 151 -14.15 -7.95 12.19
N ARG A 152 -13.24 -8.51 11.39
CA ARG A 152 -13.42 -8.58 9.93
C ARG A 152 -14.53 -9.54 9.52
N ILE A 153 -14.69 -10.67 10.21
CA ILE A 153 -15.81 -11.59 9.95
C ILE A 153 -17.14 -10.95 10.31
N GLU A 154 -17.19 -10.21 11.43
CA GLU A 154 -18.39 -9.49 11.85
C GLU A 154 -18.83 -8.47 10.79
N ASN A 155 -17.89 -7.70 10.23
CA ASN A 155 -18.13 -6.76 9.13
C ASN A 155 -18.68 -7.42 7.85
N LEU A 156 -18.44 -8.72 7.66
CA LEU A 156 -18.96 -9.50 6.53
C LEU A 156 -20.31 -10.18 6.82
N SER A 157 -20.76 -10.15 8.07
CA SER A 157 -21.97 -10.83 8.55
C SER A 157 -23.17 -9.90 8.74
N HIS A 158 -22.95 -8.59 8.83
CA HIS A 158 -24.01 -7.60 8.84
C HIS A 158 -24.57 -7.38 7.43
N GLU A 159 -25.58 -8.17 7.08
CA GLU A 159 -26.66 -7.85 6.12
C GLU A 159 -27.64 -9.05 6.09
N ARG A 160 -28.42 -9.19 7.17
CA ARG A 160 -29.70 -9.92 7.16
C ARG A 160 -30.78 -9.00 7.72
N THR A 161 -31.23 -8.07 6.89
CA THR A 161 -32.52 -7.39 7.02
C THR A 161 -33.08 -7.20 5.63
#